data_AF-A0A1C5HDV0-F1
#
_entry.id   AF-A0A1C5HDV0-F1
#
_cell.length_a   1.000
_cell.length_b   1.000
_cell.length_c   1.000
_cell.angle_alpha   90.00
_cell.angle_beta   90.00
_cell.angle_gamma   90.00
#
_symmetry.space_group_name_H-M   'P 1'
#
loop_
_entity.id
_entity.type
_entity.pdbx_description
1 polymer ?
#
loop_
_entity_poly.entity_id
_entity_poly.type
_entity_poly.pdbx_seq_one_letter_code
_entity_poly.pdbx_strand_id
1 'polypeptide(L)'
;MTGQRQPGWLRVTDETPPSGAPTPSVTVAGAVARTRATLFDALTDALDLPGHFGRNWDALADVLADRLDVGPLTLEVTEAGLLLADEPPGQLGTLLDVVGGVSAGAREPVRLVLRDTPQRLPALRDRLAAVLGGCGVAVSPRA
;
A
#
# COMPACT_ATOMS: atom_id res chain seq x y z
N MET A 1 -24.48 -8.73 8.32
CA MET A 1 -23.65 -7.71 7.65
C MET A 1 -22.42 -7.44 8.50
N THR A 2 -21.43 -8.34 8.48
CA THR A 2 -20.17 -8.14 9.18
C THR A 2 -19.27 -7.29 8.30
N GLY A 3 -19.44 -5.97 8.38
CA GLY A 3 -18.48 -5.03 7.80
C GLY A 3 -17.15 -5.22 8.51
N GLN A 4 -16.20 -5.89 7.86
CA GLN A 4 -14.81 -5.94 8.32
C GLN A 4 -14.37 -4.48 8.52
N ARG A 5 -14.13 -4.07 9.77
CA ARG A 5 -13.63 -2.73 10.08
C ARG A 5 -12.25 -2.65 9.47
N GLN A 6 -12.13 -1.96 8.35
CA GLN A 6 -10.83 -1.72 7.72
C GLN A 6 -9.94 -0.94 8.70
N PRO A 7 -8.64 -1.26 8.77
CA PRO A 7 -7.74 -0.51 9.63
C PRO A 7 -7.68 0.95 9.17
N GLY A 8 -7.50 1.89 10.11
CA GLY A 8 -7.59 3.33 9.83
C GLY A 8 -6.56 3.87 8.83
N TRP A 9 -5.50 3.09 8.56
CA TRP A 9 -4.47 3.37 7.56
C TRP A 9 -4.85 2.87 6.16
N LEU A 10 -5.86 2.01 6.00
CA LEU A 10 -6.29 1.47 4.71
C LEU A 10 -7.67 1.98 4.32
N ARG A 11 -7.80 2.55 3.11
CA ARG A 11 -9.07 2.97 2.54
C ARG A 11 -9.24 2.43 1.12
N VAL A 12 -10.41 1.89 0.82
CA VAL A 12 -10.79 1.41 -0.54
C VAL A 12 -11.97 2.24 -1.05
N THR A 13 -11.82 2.91 -2.19
CA THR A 13 -12.81 3.89 -2.70
C THR A 13 -12.83 3.96 -4.23
N ASP A 14 -13.94 4.35 -4.84
CA ASP A 14 -14.03 4.75 -6.25
C ASP A 14 -14.01 6.27 -6.44
N GLU A 15 -14.09 7.03 -5.35
CA GLU A 15 -14.10 8.48 -5.42
C GLU A 15 -12.77 8.96 -6.00
N THR A 16 -12.79 9.96 -6.86
CA THR A 16 -11.58 10.68 -7.26
C THR A 16 -11.17 11.60 -6.11
N PRO A 17 -9.86 11.79 -5.81
CA PRO A 17 -9.48 12.77 -4.80
C PRO A 17 -10.06 14.14 -5.15
N PRO A 18 -10.60 14.90 -4.19
CA PRO A 18 -10.85 16.31 -4.44
C PRO A 18 -9.51 16.97 -4.77
N SER A 19 -9.42 17.59 -5.95
CA SER A 19 -8.22 18.33 -6.35
C SER A 19 -7.97 19.44 -5.31
N GLY A 20 -6.82 19.36 -4.61
CA GLY A 20 -6.41 20.36 -3.62
C GLY A 20 -6.42 19.92 -2.15
N ALA A 21 -6.43 18.61 -1.85
CA ALA A 21 -6.19 18.16 -0.48
C ALA A 21 -4.81 18.64 0.04
N PRO A 22 -4.72 19.22 1.25
CA PRO A 22 -3.50 19.84 1.76
C PRO A 22 -2.41 18.84 2.19
N THR A 23 -2.70 17.54 2.21
CA THR A 23 -1.75 16.49 2.61
C THR A 23 -0.90 16.05 1.42
N PRO A 24 0.43 15.88 1.58
CA PRO A 24 1.26 15.31 0.53
C PRO A 24 0.77 13.90 0.18
N SER A 25 0.24 13.77 -1.04
CA SER A 25 -0.22 12.51 -1.61
C SER A 25 0.73 12.08 -2.72
N VAL A 26 1.22 10.85 -2.63
CA VAL A 26 2.05 10.20 -3.64
C VAL A 26 1.16 9.22 -4.38
N THR A 27 1.13 9.29 -5.72
CA THR A 27 0.22 8.46 -6.53
C THR A 27 1.01 7.47 -7.38
N VAL A 28 0.56 6.22 -7.38
CA VAL A 28 1.09 5.12 -8.21
C VAL A 28 -0.07 4.50 -8.99
N ALA A 29 0.11 4.25 -10.29
CA ALA A 29 -0.90 3.52 -11.05
C ALA A 29 -0.72 2.01 -10.88
N GLY A 30 -1.77 1.30 -10.51
CA GLY A 30 -1.79 -0.17 -10.43
C GLY A 30 -1.48 -0.82 -11.76
N ALA A 31 -1.83 -0.18 -12.88
CA ALA A 31 -1.48 -0.61 -14.23
C ALA A 31 0.04 -0.64 -14.49
N VAL A 32 0.81 0.24 -13.84
CA VAL A 32 2.27 0.22 -13.93
C VAL A 32 2.89 -0.67 -12.86
N ALA A 33 2.21 -0.86 -11.72
CA ALA A 33 2.69 -1.64 -10.58
C ALA A 33 2.13 -3.08 -10.54
N ARG A 34 2.09 -3.76 -11.69
CA ARG A 34 1.51 -5.11 -11.80
C ARG A 34 2.38 -6.24 -11.23
N THR A 35 3.68 -5.99 -11.11
CA THR A 35 4.67 -6.90 -10.48
C THR A 35 5.38 -6.22 -9.32
N ARG A 36 6.07 -6.99 -8.47
CA ARG A 36 6.87 -6.45 -7.36
C ARG A 36 7.98 -5.51 -7.86
N ALA A 37 8.67 -5.91 -8.94
CA ALA A 37 9.73 -5.10 -9.52
C ALA A 37 9.20 -3.74 -10.00
N THR A 38 8.15 -3.77 -10.82
CA THR A 38 7.53 -2.55 -11.36
C THR A 38 6.87 -1.68 -10.29
N LEU A 39 6.40 -2.27 -9.19
CA LEU A 39 5.92 -1.52 -8.02
C LEU A 39 7.07 -0.74 -7.38
N PHE A 40 8.22 -1.37 -7.14
CA PHE A 40 9.37 -0.68 -6.55
C PHE A 40 9.93 0.41 -7.44
N ASP A 41 9.96 0.21 -8.76
CA ASP A 41 10.35 1.26 -9.69
C ASP A 41 9.37 2.45 -9.63
N ALA A 42 8.07 2.18 -9.69
CA ALA A 42 7.05 3.22 -9.59
C ALA A 42 7.09 3.98 -8.25
N LEU A 43 7.38 3.29 -7.14
CA LEU A 43 7.56 3.92 -5.83
C LEU A 43 8.84 4.74 -5.74
N THR A 44 9.91 4.30 -6.40
CA THR A 44 11.17 5.04 -6.47
C THR A 44 10.93 6.40 -7.11
N ASP A 45 10.24 6.42 -8.26
CA ASP A 45 9.92 7.66 -8.96
C ASP A 45 8.93 8.52 -8.16
N ALA A 46 7.89 7.91 -7.59
CA ALA A 46 6.81 8.65 -6.94
C ALA A 46 7.22 9.26 -5.59
N LEU A 47 8.16 8.62 -4.88
CA LEU A 47 8.71 9.11 -3.61
C LEU A 47 10.04 9.87 -3.76
N ASP A 48 10.52 10.06 -5.00
CA ASP A 48 11.83 10.66 -5.31
C ASP A 48 12.98 9.98 -4.55
N LEU A 49 12.98 8.64 -4.55
CA LEU A 49 13.98 7.85 -3.83
C LEU A 49 15.30 7.81 -4.60
N PRO A 50 16.44 7.74 -3.90
CA PRO A 50 17.73 7.63 -4.57
C PRO A 50 17.83 6.33 -5.36
N GLY A 51 18.55 6.35 -6.48
CA GLY A 51 18.69 5.19 -7.37
C GLY A 51 19.35 3.94 -6.74
N HIS A 52 19.96 4.08 -5.56
CA HIS A 52 20.50 2.98 -4.74
C HIS A 52 19.46 2.39 -3.77
N PHE A 53 18.19 2.78 -3.87
CA PHE A 53 17.08 2.16 -3.14
C PHE A 53 17.11 0.63 -3.34
N GLY A 54 17.03 -0.11 -2.23
CA GLY A 54 17.24 -1.55 -2.20
C GLY A 54 16.19 -2.41 -2.93
N ARG A 55 15.08 -1.81 -3.40
CA ARG A 55 13.99 -2.49 -4.15
C ARG A 55 13.53 -3.79 -3.50
N ASN A 56 13.34 -3.75 -2.18
CA ASN A 56 12.84 -4.87 -1.39
C ASN A 56 11.90 -4.34 -0.27
N TRP A 57 11.19 -5.26 0.39
CA TRP A 57 10.16 -4.93 1.36
C TRP A 57 10.70 -4.26 2.62
N ASP A 58 11.85 -4.70 3.12
CA ASP A 58 12.50 -4.09 4.29
C ASP A 58 12.94 -2.65 3.97
N ALA A 59 13.58 -2.45 2.81
CA ALA A 59 13.97 -1.12 2.36
C ALA A 59 12.76 -0.19 2.18
N LEU A 60 11.62 -0.71 1.72
CA LEU A 60 10.38 0.07 1.66
C LEU A 60 9.89 0.45 3.05
N ALA A 61 9.93 -0.48 4.02
CA ALA A 61 9.54 -0.22 5.40
C ALA A 61 10.39 0.90 6.01
N ASP A 62 11.71 0.83 5.84
CA ASP A 62 12.67 1.82 6.34
C ASP A 62 12.40 3.22 5.74
N VAL A 63 12.25 3.30 4.41
CA VAL A 63 11.95 4.56 3.73
C VAL A 63 10.64 5.17 4.20
N LEU A 64 9.59 4.35 4.38
CA LEU A 64 8.32 4.83 4.88
C LEU A 64 8.44 5.30 6.33
N ALA A 65 9.16 4.58 7.19
CA ALA A 65 9.39 4.98 8.57
C ALA A 65 10.12 6.32 8.66
N ASP A 66 11.24 6.47 7.94
CA ASP A 66 12.00 7.72 7.86
C ASP A 66 11.14 8.89 7.35
N ARG A 67 10.28 8.62 6.36
CA ARG A 67 9.39 9.65 5.80
C ARG A 67 8.32 10.09 6.79
N LEU A 68 7.84 9.18 7.65
CA LEU A 68 6.86 9.47 8.68
C LEU A 68 7.48 10.10 9.94
N ASP A 69 8.80 10.09 10.08
CA ASP A 69 9.47 10.92 11.09
C ASP A 69 9.48 12.40 10.71
N VAL A 70 9.36 12.73 9.41
CA VAL A 70 9.33 14.12 8.92
C VAL A 70 7.92 14.65 8.63
N GLY A 71 6.91 13.79 8.49
CA GLY A 71 5.52 14.22 8.26
C GLY A 71 4.58 13.10 7.78
N PRO A 72 3.26 13.32 7.83
CA PRO A 72 2.28 12.34 7.38
C PRO A 72 2.40 12.07 5.87
N LEU A 73 2.06 10.83 5.46
CA LEU A 73 2.10 10.41 4.06
C LEU A 73 0.77 9.77 3.65
N THR A 74 0.25 10.18 2.50
CA THR A 74 -0.82 9.43 1.81
C THR A 74 -0.25 8.78 0.56
N LEU A 75 -0.22 7.45 0.51
CA LEU A 75 0.09 6.67 -0.68
C LEU A 75 -1.21 6.27 -1.35
N GLU A 76 -1.41 6.75 -2.57
CA GLU A 76 -2.58 6.48 -3.37
C GLU A 76 -2.24 5.53 -4.52
N VAL A 77 -3.02 4.48 -4.70
CA VAL A 77 -2.91 3.57 -5.83
C VAL A 77 -4.17 3.69 -6.68
N THR A 78 -4.04 4.20 -7.90
CA THR A 78 -5.13 4.20 -8.89
C THR A 78 -5.20 2.87 -9.63
N GLU A 79 -6.33 2.51 -10.21
CA GLU A 79 -6.54 1.20 -10.86
C GLU A 79 -6.09 0.02 -9.96
N ALA A 80 -6.34 0.12 -8.64
CA ALA A 80 -5.72 -0.72 -7.62
C ALA A 80 -6.01 -2.21 -7.78
N GLY A 81 -7.05 -2.61 -8.51
CA GLY A 81 -7.28 -4.00 -8.89
C GLY A 81 -6.20 -4.59 -9.80
N LEU A 82 -5.35 -3.77 -10.44
CA LEU A 82 -4.17 -4.20 -11.20
C LEU A 82 -2.89 -4.28 -10.36
N LEU A 83 -2.89 -3.69 -9.16
CA LEU A 83 -1.74 -3.72 -8.27
C LEU A 83 -1.35 -5.16 -7.96
N LEU A 84 -0.08 -5.50 -8.23
CA LEU A 84 0.49 -6.83 -8.01
C LEU A 84 -0.37 -7.95 -8.62
N ALA A 85 -1.12 -7.67 -9.70
CA ALA A 85 -2.04 -8.64 -10.30
C ALA A 85 -1.32 -9.79 -11.01
N ASP A 86 -0.06 -9.59 -11.39
CA ASP A 86 0.77 -10.62 -12.04
C ASP A 86 1.67 -11.36 -11.02
N GLU A 87 1.42 -11.17 -9.72
CA GLU A 87 2.17 -11.78 -8.61
C GLU A 87 1.27 -12.69 -7.76
N PRO A 88 1.85 -13.64 -7.00
CA PRO A 88 1.09 -14.41 -6.02
C PRO A 88 0.37 -13.48 -5.02
N PRO A 89 -0.85 -13.82 -4.56
CA PRO A 89 -1.62 -12.98 -3.62
C PRO A 89 -0.85 -12.59 -2.36
N GLY A 90 0.10 -13.44 -1.92
CA GLY A 90 0.99 -13.16 -0.80
C GLY A 90 1.80 -11.87 -0.93
N GLN A 91 2.17 -11.43 -2.15
CA GLN A 91 2.91 -10.17 -2.34
C GLN A 91 2.05 -8.94 -1.96
N LEU A 92 0.74 -8.99 -2.25
CA LEU A 92 -0.19 -7.96 -1.79
C LEU A 92 -0.32 -8.00 -0.26
N GLY A 93 -0.37 -9.19 0.32
CA GLY A 93 -0.33 -9.37 1.78
C GLY A 93 0.91 -8.73 2.40
N THR A 94 2.10 -9.02 1.87
CA THR A 94 3.36 -8.45 2.37
C THR A 94 3.40 -6.93 2.27
N LEU A 95 2.89 -6.33 1.18
CA LEU A 95 2.78 -4.87 1.07
C LEU A 95 1.88 -4.30 2.19
N LEU A 96 0.74 -4.93 2.45
CA LEU A 96 -0.18 -4.50 3.51
C LEU A 96 0.44 -4.66 4.91
N ASP A 97 1.18 -5.75 5.14
CA ASP A 97 1.89 -5.99 6.40
C ASP A 97 2.98 -4.94 6.62
N VAL A 98 3.74 -4.56 5.58
CA VAL A 98 4.75 -3.50 5.65
C VAL A 98 4.11 -2.16 6.03
N VAL A 99 3.07 -1.75 5.31
CA VAL A 99 2.39 -0.46 5.58
C VAL A 99 1.73 -0.47 6.96
N GLY A 100 1.09 -1.58 7.33
CA GLY A 100 0.46 -1.74 8.64
C GLY A 100 1.47 -1.74 9.79
N GLY A 101 2.61 -2.41 9.62
CA GLY A 101 3.71 -2.44 10.58
C GLY A 101 4.31 -1.06 10.81
N VAL A 102 4.62 -0.34 9.72
CA VAL A 102 5.11 1.05 9.79
C VAL A 102 4.06 1.96 10.45
N SER A 103 2.78 1.84 10.06
CA SER A 103 1.70 2.62 10.65
C SER A 103 1.53 2.42 12.16
N ALA A 104 1.90 1.26 12.70
CA ALA A 104 1.78 0.96 14.12
C ALA A 104 2.92 1.56 14.96
N GLY A 105 4.10 1.75 14.36
CA GLY A 105 5.30 2.27 15.03
C GLY A 105 5.65 3.73 14.73
N ALA A 106 5.06 4.33 13.70
CA ALA A 106 5.40 5.67 13.25
C ALA A 106 4.84 6.78 14.13
N ARG A 107 5.54 7.92 14.17
CA ARG A 107 5.08 9.16 14.84
C ARG A 107 3.94 9.82 14.09
N GLU A 108 4.07 9.90 12.77
CA GLU A 108 3.05 10.47 11.88
C GLU A 108 2.28 9.37 11.14
N PRO A 109 1.01 9.64 10.78
CA PRO A 109 0.17 8.63 10.13
C PRO A 109 0.56 8.41 8.66
N VAL A 110 0.56 7.14 8.25
CA VAL A 110 0.48 6.73 6.84
C VAL A 110 -0.95 6.35 6.48
N ARG A 111 -1.37 6.73 5.26
CA ARG A 111 -2.64 6.27 4.67
C ARG A 111 -2.39 5.64 3.31
N LEU A 112 -2.78 4.40 3.15
CA LEU A 112 -2.87 3.70 1.87
C LEU A 112 -4.30 3.80 1.33
N VAL A 113 -4.47 4.50 0.21
CA VAL A 113 -5.75 4.66 -0.47
C VAL A 113 -5.73 3.85 -1.77
N LEU A 114 -6.51 2.78 -1.82
CA LEU A 114 -6.67 1.96 -3.02
C LEU A 114 -7.92 2.42 -3.77
N ARG A 115 -7.69 2.97 -4.97
CA ARG A 115 -8.74 3.49 -5.83
C ARG A 115 -8.97 2.62 -7.05
N ASP A 116 -10.23 2.32 -7.33
CA ASP A 116 -10.62 1.63 -8.55
C ASP A 116 -12.04 2.00 -8.97
N THR A 117 -12.40 1.64 -10.19
CA THR A 117 -13.78 1.78 -10.68
C THR A 117 -14.77 1.00 -9.82
N PRO A 118 -16.02 1.46 -9.69
CA PRO A 118 -17.02 0.80 -8.84
C PRO A 118 -17.30 -0.65 -9.25
N GLN A 119 -17.09 -0.99 -10.52
CA GLN A 119 -17.23 -2.34 -11.07
C GLN A 119 -16.11 -3.28 -10.59
N ARG A 120 -14.90 -2.75 -10.33
CA ARG A 120 -13.73 -3.53 -9.90
C ARG A 120 -13.53 -3.55 -8.39
N LEU A 121 -14.17 -2.64 -7.67
CA LEU A 121 -14.11 -2.59 -6.20
C LEU A 121 -14.49 -3.90 -5.50
N PRO A 122 -15.53 -4.67 -5.91
CA PRO A 122 -15.83 -5.94 -5.27
C PRO A 122 -14.67 -6.93 -5.33
N ALA A 123 -14.10 -7.13 -6.52
CA ALA A 123 -12.96 -8.03 -6.72
C ALA A 123 -11.71 -7.59 -5.94
N LEU A 124 -11.45 -6.28 -5.88
CA LEU A 124 -10.38 -5.73 -5.05
C LEU A 124 -10.62 -6.02 -3.56
N ARG A 125 -11.84 -5.80 -3.06
CA ARG A 125 -12.19 -6.08 -1.66
C ARG A 125 -12.06 -7.56 -1.33
N ASP A 126 -12.44 -8.46 -2.24
CA ASP A 126 -12.27 -9.90 -2.05
C ASP A 126 -10.78 -10.30 -1.98
N ARG A 127 -9.94 -9.73 -2.86
CA ARG A 127 -8.47 -9.92 -2.79
C ARG A 127 -7.92 -9.45 -1.44
N LEU A 128 -8.33 -8.28 -0.96
CA LEU A 128 -7.90 -7.74 0.33
C LEU A 128 -8.39 -8.59 1.50
N ALA A 129 -9.64 -9.04 1.47
CA ALA A 129 -10.20 -9.89 2.52
C ALA A 129 -9.48 -11.25 2.58
N ALA A 130 -9.12 -11.83 1.42
CA ALA A 130 -8.39 -13.08 1.36
C ALA A 130 -6.98 -12.98 2.00
N VAL A 131 -6.27 -11.86 1.78
CA VAL A 131 -4.93 -11.68 2.36
C VAL A 131 -4.98 -11.24 3.82
N LEU A 132 -5.89 -10.33 4.19
CA LEU A 132 -6.02 -9.85 5.58
C LEU A 132 -6.66 -10.89 6.49
N GLY A 133 -7.62 -11.68 5.99
CA GLY A 133 -8.21 -12.82 6.71
C GLY A 133 -7.28 -14.04 6.78
N GLY A 134 -6.25 -14.06 5.94
CA GLY A 134 -5.20 -15.08 5.93
C GLY A 134 -4.07 -14.83 6.95
N CYS A 135 -4.09 -13.72 7.69
CA CYS A 135 -3.15 -13.40 8.77
C CYS A 135 -3.37 -14.32 10.00
N GLY A 136 -3.08 -15.61 9.80
CA GLY A 136 -2.94 -16.64 10.84
C GLY A 136 -1.62 -17.40 10.72
N VAL A 137 -0.72 -17.06 9.80
CA VAL A 137 0.58 -17.71 9.63
C VAL A 137 1.72 -16.70 9.75
N ALA A 138 2.26 -16.65 10.97
CA ALA A 138 3.63 -16.38 11.37
C ALA A 138 4.47 -15.40 10.53
N VAL A 139 4.57 -14.16 11.01
CA VAL A 139 5.84 -13.40 10.90
C VAL A 139 6.82 -14.08 11.86
N SER A 140 7.81 -14.82 11.33
CA SER A 140 8.92 -15.33 12.14
C SER A 140 9.77 -14.16 12.65
N PRO A 141 10.01 -14.04 13.96
CA PRO A 141 11.09 -13.19 14.45
C PRO A 141 12.42 -13.83 14.08
N ARG A 142 13.36 -13.05 13.51
CA ARG A 142 14.73 -13.50 13.19
C ARG A 142 15.38 -14.12 14.43
N ALA A 143 16.04 -15.26 14.22
CA ALA A 143 17.07 -15.80 15.11
C ALA A 143 18.38 -15.03 14.98
#